data_AF-A0A957YME3-F1
#
_entry.id   AF-A0A957YME3-F1
#
_cell.length_a   1.000
_cell.length_b   1.000
_cell.length_c   1.000
_cell.angle_alpha   90.00
_cell.angle_beta   90.00
_cell.angle_gamma   90.00
#
_symmetry.space_group_name_H-M   'P 1'
#
loop_
_entity.id
_entity.type
_entity.pdbx_description
1 polymer ?
#
loop_
_entity_poly.entity_id
_entity_poly.type
_entity_poly.pdbx_seq_one_letter_code
_entity_poly.pdbx_strand_id
1 'polypeptide(L)'
;MNGNQHFQRLNFFPGFFTTAQDWIDEQYYHVEKAKLANRILHRPGVAEGLTVEPKAAPAPGLILVVNPGVALDAHGNVICVAGRHEVTVKPDGDEADPITVRIKLRVTKDLYFTNVQDPEYSDFTRQVEDVHLAADRNPATPCEVVLAHIKVGTDAVAVTAEDIDTSGR
;
A
#
# COMPACT_ATOMS: atom_id res chain seq x y z
N MET A 1 18.06 11.31 4.54
CA MET A 1 18.16 11.80 3.16
C MET A 1 19.63 11.74 2.78
N ASN A 2 20.03 10.79 1.93
CA ASN A 2 21.41 10.78 1.43
C ASN A 2 21.54 11.90 0.39
N GLY A 3 22.58 12.72 0.56
CA GLY A 3 22.78 13.99 -0.16
C GLY A 3 22.93 13.81 -1.68
N ASN A 4 22.43 14.80 -2.42
CA ASN A 4 22.51 15.00 -3.87
C ASN A 4 21.57 14.17 -4.78
N GLN A 5 20.26 14.08 -4.48
CA GLN A 5 19.27 13.73 -5.51
C GLN A 5 18.56 14.98 -6.02
N HIS A 6 19.15 15.59 -7.05
CA HIS A 6 18.43 16.51 -7.91
C HIS A 6 17.47 15.68 -8.78
N PHE A 7 16.26 16.18 -9.02
CA PHE A 7 15.39 15.56 -10.01
C PHE A 7 16.01 15.70 -11.40
N GLN A 8 16.27 14.59 -12.06
CA GLN A 8 16.80 14.53 -13.41
C GLN A 8 15.69 14.06 -14.36
N ARG A 9 15.39 14.85 -15.37
CA ARG A 9 14.42 14.51 -16.41
C ARG A 9 15.17 14.27 -17.71
N LEU A 10 14.79 13.22 -18.44
CA LEU A 10 15.34 12.98 -19.78
C LEU A 10 15.13 14.20 -20.67
N ASN A 11 16.17 14.53 -21.44
CA ASN A 11 16.13 15.57 -22.45
C ASN A 11 16.40 14.92 -23.82
N PHE A 12 15.34 14.74 -24.60
CA PHE A 12 15.43 14.12 -25.92
C PHE A 12 16.00 15.10 -26.96
N PHE A 13 16.93 14.62 -27.78
CA PHE A 13 17.51 15.38 -28.89
C PHE A 13 17.83 14.47 -30.09
N PRO A 14 17.96 15.01 -31.31
CA PRO A 14 18.26 14.20 -32.49
C PRO A 14 19.54 13.39 -32.33
N GLY A 15 19.45 12.07 -32.59
CA GLY A 15 20.57 11.14 -32.44
C GLY A 15 20.76 10.57 -31.03
N PHE A 16 19.90 10.92 -30.07
CA PHE A 16 19.91 10.29 -28.74
C PHE A 16 19.26 8.91 -28.77
N PHE A 17 20.03 7.88 -28.43
CA PHE A 17 19.54 6.50 -28.29
C PHE A 17 19.31 6.17 -26.82
N THR A 18 18.10 5.75 -26.49
CA THR A 18 17.71 5.36 -25.12
C THR A 18 17.99 3.90 -24.85
N THR A 19 18.46 3.61 -23.64
CA THR A 19 18.61 2.28 -23.05
C THR A 19 17.45 1.98 -22.11
N ALA A 20 17.34 0.72 -21.65
CA ALA A 20 16.39 0.36 -20.60
C ALA A 20 16.59 1.20 -19.32
N GLN A 21 17.84 1.54 -18.99
CA GLN A 21 18.14 2.37 -17.82
C GLN A 21 17.60 3.78 -17.96
N ASP A 22 17.70 4.39 -19.16
CA ASP A 22 17.13 5.73 -19.40
C ASP A 22 15.61 5.74 -19.15
N TRP A 23 14.90 4.72 -19.62
CA TRP A 23 13.45 4.59 -19.37
C TRP A 23 13.13 4.36 -17.89
N ILE A 24 13.95 3.56 -17.19
CA ILE A 24 13.81 3.35 -15.74
C ILE A 24 13.98 4.68 -14.99
N ASP A 25 15.02 5.46 -15.33
CA ASP A 25 15.28 6.76 -14.72
C ASP A 25 14.16 7.77 -14.98
N GLU A 26 13.56 7.73 -16.19
CA GLU A 26 12.38 8.52 -16.52
C GLU A 26 11.17 8.16 -15.64
N GLN A 27 10.89 6.86 -15.45
CA GLN A 27 9.82 6.42 -14.57
C GLN A 27 10.08 6.85 -13.12
N TYR A 28 11.30 6.69 -12.63
CA TYR A 28 11.69 7.16 -11.29
C TYR A 28 11.48 8.65 -11.11
N TYR A 29 11.84 9.48 -12.10
CA TYR A 29 11.60 10.92 -12.05
C TYR A 29 10.12 11.24 -11.83
N HIS A 30 9.22 10.63 -12.62
CA HIS A 30 7.79 10.88 -12.52
C HIS A 30 7.21 10.41 -11.19
N VAL A 31 7.56 9.19 -10.77
CA VAL A 31 7.11 8.58 -9.51
C VAL A 31 7.57 9.43 -8.32
N GLU A 32 8.85 9.78 -8.23
CA GLU A 32 9.37 10.55 -7.11
C GLU A 32 8.86 11.99 -7.10
N LYS A 33 8.58 12.59 -8.27
CA LYS A 33 7.97 13.92 -8.33
C LYS A 33 6.52 13.89 -7.82
N ALA A 34 5.75 12.86 -8.15
CA ALA A 34 4.41 12.66 -7.63
C ALA A 34 4.42 12.43 -6.11
N LYS A 35 5.29 11.53 -5.61
CA LYS A 35 5.44 11.31 -4.17
C LYS A 35 5.86 12.57 -3.42
N LEU A 36 6.74 13.39 -4.00
CA LEU A 36 7.12 14.67 -3.40
C LEU A 36 5.92 15.60 -3.26
N ALA A 37 5.12 15.75 -4.32
CA ALA A 37 3.91 16.57 -4.26
C ALA A 37 2.97 16.05 -3.16
N ASN A 38 2.78 14.73 -3.08
CA ASN A 38 1.95 14.11 -2.06
C ASN A 38 2.45 14.40 -0.63
N ARG A 39 3.76 14.24 -0.38
CA ARG A 39 4.34 14.51 0.94
C ARG A 39 4.28 15.99 1.37
N ILE A 40 4.30 16.92 0.41
CA ILE A 40 4.29 18.36 0.69
C ILE A 40 2.86 18.89 0.85
N LEU A 41 1.93 18.38 0.06
CA LEU A 41 0.58 18.94 -0.07
C LEU A 41 -0.47 18.18 0.76
N HIS A 42 -0.18 16.94 1.17
CA HIS A 42 -1.13 16.07 1.84
C HIS A 42 -0.54 15.47 3.12
N ARG A 43 -1.42 15.12 4.06
CA ARG A 43 -1.06 14.29 5.21
C ARG A 43 -1.25 12.82 4.85
N PRO A 44 -0.41 11.91 5.39
CA PRO A 44 -0.63 10.48 5.28
C PRO A 44 -1.96 10.08 5.92
N GLY A 45 -2.66 9.11 5.34
CA GLY A 45 -3.98 8.69 5.78
C GLY A 45 -4.88 8.18 4.66
N VAL A 46 -6.10 7.83 5.02
CA VAL A 46 -7.21 7.53 4.11
C VAL A 46 -7.67 8.83 3.46
N ALA A 47 -7.65 8.85 2.12
CA ALA A 47 -8.19 9.96 1.34
C ALA A 47 -9.68 9.77 1.04
N GLU A 48 -10.09 8.55 0.69
CA GLU A 48 -11.47 8.20 0.37
C GLU A 48 -11.71 6.69 0.57
N GLY A 49 -12.88 6.29 1.08
CA GLY A 49 -13.26 4.88 1.21
C GLY A 49 -12.49 4.15 2.31
N LEU A 50 -12.04 2.92 2.03
CA LEU A 50 -11.25 2.07 2.94
C LEU A 50 -11.91 1.79 4.31
N THR A 51 -13.23 1.82 4.38
CA THR A 51 -13.98 1.48 5.59
C THR A 51 -13.75 0.01 5.97
N VAL A 52 -13.69 -0.25 7.28
CA VAL A 52 -13.47 -1.59 7.83
C VAL A 52 -14.75 -2.09 8.49
N GLU A 53 -15.30 -3.17 7.96
CA GLU A 53 -16.56 -3.73 8.44
C GLU A 53 -16.38 -5.18 8.91
N PRO A 54 -16.95 -5.59 10.04
CA PRO A 54 -16.94 -6.99 10.44
C PRO A 54 -17.84 -7.81 9.50
N LYS A 55 -17.31 -8.93 9.00
CA LYS A 55 -18.09 -9.92 8.26
C LYS A 55 -18.58 -10.97 9.24
N ALA A 56 -19.90 -11.13 9.35
CA ALA A 56 -20.50 -12.20 10.13
C ALA A 56 -20.04 -13.56 9.59
N ALA A 57 -19.22 -14.29 10.35
CA ALA A 57 -18.69 -15.59 9.97
C ALA A 57 -18.91 -16.62 11.10
N PRO A 58 -19.37 -17.85 10.78
CA PRO A 58 -19.63 -18.90 11.78
C PRO A 58 -18.37 -19.69 12.21
N ALA A 59 -17.17 -19.08 12.19
CA ALA A 59 -15.88 -19.76 12.38
C ALA A 59 -15.07 -19.15 13.54
N PRO A 60 -14.09 -19.87 14.13
CA PRO A 60 -13.26 -19.32 15.20
C PRO A 60 -12.33 -18.24 14.63
N GLY A 61 -12.76 -16.99 14.72
CA GLY A 61 -12.00 -15.82 14.26
C GLY A 61 -12.92 -14.73 13.73
N LEU A 62 -12.45 -13.49 13.84
CA LEU A 62 -13.14 -12.33 13.31
C LEU A 62 -12.61 -12.05 11.90
N ILE A 63 -13.49 -12.08 10.90
CA ILE A 63 -13.14 -11.64 9.54
C ILE A 63 -13.56 -10.19 9.38
N LEU A 64 -12.62 -9.34 8.97
CA LEU A 64 -12.90 -7.95 8.62
C LEU A 64 -12.84 -7.79 7.10
N VAL A 65 -13.74 -6.99 6.57
CA VAL A 65 -13.80 -6.58 5.16
C VAL A 65 -13.31 -5.15 5.07
N VAL A 66 -12.28 -4.94 4.26
CA VAL A 66 -11.83 -3.61 3.85
C VAL A 66 -12.46 -3.30 2.51
N ASN A 67 -13.27 -2.24 2.46
CA ASN A 67 -13.90 -1.79 1.23
C ASN A 67 -12.91 -1.05 0.31
N PRO A 68 -13.21 -0.93 -0.99
CA PRO A 68 -12.42 -0.13 -1.92
C PRO A 68 -12.18 1.31 -1.45
N GLY A 69 -11.08 1.89 -1.90
CA GLY A 69 -10.72 3.27 -1.55
C GLY A 69 -9.26 3.59 -1.82
N VAL A 70 -8.84 4.77 -1.37
CA VAL A 70 -7.52 5.34 -1.62
C VAL A 70 -6.92 5.87 -0.33
N ALA A 71 -5.64 5.57 -0.12
CA ALA A 71 -4.85 6.12 0.97
C ALA A 71 -3.49 6.64 0.48
N LEU A 72 -2.84 7.42 1.34
CA LEU A 72 -1.49 7.93 1.17
C LEU A 72 -0.63 7.53 2.36
N ASP A 73 0.56 6.97 2.12
CA ASP A 73 1.52 6.70 3.20
C ASP A 73 2.46 7.90 3.47
N ALA A 74 3.31 7.79 4.51
CA ALA A 74 4.24 8.87 4.87
C ALA A 74 5.37 9.09 3.87
N HIS A 75 5.57 8.16 2.94
CA HIS A 75 6.51 8.29 1.84
C HIS A 75 5.88 8.92 0.59
N GLY A 76 4.58 9.23 0.62
CA GLY A 76 3.85 9.81 -0.50
C GLY A 76 3.41 8.79 -1.54
N ASN A 77 3.48 7.49 -1.23
CA ASN A 77 2.93 6.45 -2.07
C ASN A 77 1.40 6.51 -2.02
N VAL A 78 0.75 6.41 -3.17
CA VAL A 78 -0.70 6.25 -3.26
C VAL A 78 -1.00 4.76 -3.17
N ILE A 79 -1.93 4.39 -2.30
CA ILE A 79 -2.40 3.02 -2.12
C ILE A 79 -3.82 2.97 -2.64
N CYS A 80 -4.04 2.27 -3.76
CA CYS A 80 -5.35 2.16 -4.39
C CYS A 80 -5.90 0.75 -4.19
N VAL A 81 -7.04 0.64 -3.51
CA VAL A 81 -7.74 -0.62 -3.27
C VAL A 81 -8.94 -0.67 -4.19
N ALA A 82 -8.86 -1.46 -5.26
CA ALA A 82 -9.92 -1.51 -6.28
C ALA A 82 -11.12 -2.40 -5.87
N GLY A 83 -10.89 -3.41 -5.04
CA GLY A 83 -11.88 -4.43 -4.66
C GLY A 83 -11.98 -4.61 -3.16
N ARG A 84 -12.96 -5.40 -2.71
CA ARG A 84 -13.05 -5.78 -1.29
C ARG A 84 -11.94 -6.77 -0.94
N HIS A 85 -11.29 -6.54 0.19
CA HIS A 85 -10.32 -7.47 0.75
C HIS A 85 -10.76 -7.97 2.12
N GLU A 86 -10.47 -9.23 2.41
CA GLU A 86 -10.75 -9.83 3.71
C GLU A 86 -9.44 -9.99 4.48
N VAL A 87 -9.47 -9.65 5.77
CA VAL A 87 -8.37 -9.89 6.70
C VAL A 87 -8.91 -10.65 7.92
N THR A 88 -8.24 -11.75 8.24
CA THR A 88 -8.60 -12.57 9.40
C THR A 88 -7.87 -12.07 10.63
N VAL A 89 -8.65 -11.71 11.64
CA VAL A 89 -8.19 -11.36 12.97
C VAL A 89 -8.26 -12.60 13.85
N LYS A 90 -7.12 -12.97 14.43
CA LYS A 90 -7.06 -14.06 15.41
C LYS A 90 -7.25 -13.47 16.81
N PRO A 91 -8.28 -13.87 17.55
CA PRO A 91 -8.38 -13.56 18.97
C PRO A 91 -7.23 -14.26 19.69
N ASP A 92 -6.38 -13.52 20.39
CA ASP A 92 -5.24 -14.02 21.14
C ASP A 92 -5.42 -13.88 22.67
N GLY A 93 -6.61 -13.44 23.11
CA GLY A 93 -7.01 -13.42 24.53
C GLY A 93 -6.55 -12.19 25.31
N ASP A 94 -5.83 -11.26 24.69
CA ASP A 94 -5.42 -9.99 25.30
C ASP A 94 -6.42 -8.88 24.97
N GLU A 95 -7.34 -8.60 25.90
CA GLU A 95 -8.42 -7.61 25.72
C GLU A 95 -7.94 -6.15 25.90
N ALA A 96 -6.73 -5.92 26.44
CA ALA A 96 -6.29 -4.57 26.82
C ALA A 96 -5.84 -3.76 25.60
N ASP A 97 -5.07 -4.38 24.71
CA ASP A 97 -4.57 -3.71 23.51
C ASP A 97 -5.55 -3.90 22.33
N PRO A 98 -5.74 -2.90 21.46
CA PRO A 98 -6.51 -3.09 20.23
C PRO A 98 -5.67 -3.75 19.14
N ILE A 99 -6.30 -4.58 18.32
CA ILE A 99 -5.72 -5.05 17.07
C ILE A 99 -5.82 -3.92 16.05
N THR A 100 -4.74 -3.64 15.34
CA THR A 100 -4.67 -2.54 14.37
C THR A 100 -4.68 -3.09 12.96
N VAL A 101 -5.68 -2.66 12.17
CA VAL A 101 -5.77 -2.98 10.74
C VAL A 101 -4.97 -1.95 9.96
N ARG A 102 -4.02 -2.43 9.15
CA ARG A 102 -3.07 -1.61 8.41
C ARG A 102 -2.99 -2.05 6.96
N ILE A 103 -2.74 -1.09 6.08
CA ILE A 103 -2.51 -1.33 4.66
C ILE A 103 -1.20 -0.69 4.20
N LYS A 104 -0.51 -1.32 3.26
CA LYS A 104 0.63 -0.72 2.54
C LYS A 104 0.64 -1.08 1.07
N LEU A 105 1.31 -0.24 0.29
CA LEU A 105 1.65 -0.54 -1.09
C LEU A 105 2.62 -1.73 -1.15
N ARG A 106 2.33 -2.67 -2.04
CA ARG A 106 3.20 -3.79 -2.40
C ARG A 106 3.41 -3.77 -3.91
N VAL A 107 4.65 -3.55 -4.34
CA VAL A 107 5.01 -3.65 -5.75
C VAL A 107 5.54 -5.04 -6.04
N THR A 108 4.91 -5.76 -6.96
CA THR A 108 5.38 -7.06 -7.46
C THR A 108 5.77 -6.96 -8.93
N LYS A 109 6.62 -7.86 -9.40
CA LYS A 109 6.90 -8.02 -10.82
C LYS A 109 5.87 -8.98 -11.43
N ASP A 110 5.40 -8.68 -12.64
CA ASP A 110 4.43 -9.49 -13.37
C ASP A 110 4.76 -9.53 -14.87
N LEU A 111 4.14 -10.48 -15.58
CA LEU A 111 4.30 -10.75 -17.00
C LEU A 111 5.75 -11.00 -17.41
N TYR A 112 6.19 -12.24 -17.20
CA TYR A 112 7.53 -12.70 -17.57
C TYR A 112 7.67 -12.83 -19.09
N PHE A 113 8.69 -12.17 -19.65
CA PHE A 113 9.06 -12.31 -21.05
C PHE A 113 10.30 -13.18 -21.17
N THR A 114 10.21 -14.17 -22.07
CA THR A 114 11.34 -15.04 -22.40
C THR A 114 11.95 -14.61 -23.72
N ASN A 115 13.22 -14.19 -23.69
CA ASN A 115 14.01 -13.98 -24.90
C ASN A 115 14.57 -15.33 -25.37
N VAL A 116 14.09 -15.82 -26.51
CA VAL A 116 14.48 -17.13 -27.05
C VAL A 116 15.92 -17.14 -27.58
N GLN A 117 16.40 -16.00 -28.09
CA GLN A 117 17.74 -15.90 -28.67
C GLN A 117 18.79 -15.77 -27.57
N ASP A 118 18.49 -14.98 -26.55
CA ASP A 118 19.39 -14.69 -25.45
C ASP A 118 18.65 -14.82 -24.09
N PRO A 119 18.55 -16.04 -23.54
CA PRO A 119 17.75 -16.30 -22.34
C PRO A 119 18.15 -15.47 -21.11
N GLU A 120 19.39 -15.00 -21.04
CA GLU A 120 19.88 -14.13 -19.96
C GLU A 120 19.18 -12.77 -19.90
N TYR A 121 18.57 -12.31 -21.00
CA TYR A 121 17.78 -11.07 -21.06
C TYR A 121 16.28 -11.31 -20.87
N SER A 122 15.88 -12.48 -20.37
CA SER A 122 14.50 -12.74 -19.96
C SER A 122 14.24 -12.12 -18.59
N ASP A 123 13.18 -11.33 -18.46
CA ASP A 123 12.75 -10.76 -17.17
C ASP A 123 11.26 -10.42 -17.23
N PHE A 124 10.71 -10.01 -16.10
CA PHE A 124 9.38 -9.45 -15.99
C PHE A 124 9.31 -8.09 -16.69
N THR A 125 8.22 -7.90 -17.44
CA THR A 125 8.03 -6.70 -18.25
C THR A 125 7.13 -5.67 -17.58
N ARG A 126 6.48 -6.04 -16.47
CA ARG A 126 5.54 -5.16 -15.75
C ARG A 126 5.83 -5.19 -14.25
N GLN A 127 5.57 -4.05 -13.63
CA GLN A 127 5.41 -3.95 -12.18
C GLN A 127 3.93 -3.75 -11.90
N VAL A 128 3.42 -4.45 -10.90
CA VAL A 128 2.04 -4.37 -10.44
C VAL A 128 2.06 -3.77 -9.05
N GLU A 129 1.34 -2.68 -8.90
CA GLU A 129 1.03 -2.08 -7.61
C GLU A 129 -0.19 -2.79 -7.04
N ASP A 130 0.01 -3.52 -5.94
CA ASP A 130 -1.01 -4.22 -5.19
C ASP A 130 -0.94 -3.78 -3.73
N VAL A 131 -1.81 -4.32 -2.88
CA VAL A 131 -1.89 -3.97 -1.47
C VAL A 131 -1.53 -5.14 -0.57
N HIS A 132 -0.88 -4.82 0.54
CA HIS A 132 -0.68 -5.76 1.63
C HIS A 132 -1.48 -5.29 2.85
N LEU A 133 -2.40 -6.13 3.30
CA LEU A 133 -3.21 -5.91 4.50
C LEU A 133 -2.66 -6.75 5.65
N ALA A 134 -2.57 -6.13 6.82
CA ALA A 134 -2.21 -6.79 8.06
C ALA A 134 -3.18 -6.37 9.17
N ALA A 135 -3.49 -7.31 10.07
CA ALA A 135 -4.25 -7.03 11.29
C ALA A 135 -3.56 -7.73 12.46
N ASP A 136 -2.83 -6.96 13.24
CA ASP A 136 -2.07 -7.43 14.40
C ASP A 136 -1.87 -6.28 15.41
N ARG A 137 -1.09 -6.51 16.47
CA ARG A 137 -0.81 -5.51 17.52
C ARG A 137 0.49 -4.73 17.28
N ASN A 138 1.16 -4.95 16.16
CA ASN A 138 2.41 -4.25 15.86
C ASN A 138 2.10 -2.78 15.52
N PRO A 139 2.97 -1.84 15.93
CA PRO A 139 2.84 -0.45 15.54
C PRO A 139 2.96 -0.31 14.02
N ALA A 140 2.24 0.65 13.46
CA ALA A 140 2.35 0.99 12.04
C ALA A 140 3.74 1.55 11.72
N THR A 141 4.28 1.13 10.59
CA THR A 141 5.48 1.73 10.01
C THR A 141 5.12 2.93 9.12
N PRO A 142 6.08 3.81 8.76
CA PRO A 142 5.79 4.95 7.89
C PRO A 142 5.26 4.61 6.49
N CYS A 143 5.44 3.37 6.01
CA CYS A 143 4.88 2.89 4.74
C CYS A 143 3.48 2.26 4.89
N GLU A 144 2.94 2.23 6.11
CA GLU A 144 1.64 1.66 6.42
C GLU A 144 0.67 2.75 6.84
N VAL A 145 -0.57 2.62 6.37
CA VAL A 145 -1.70 3.46 6.77
C VAL A 145 -2.59 2.64 7.69
N VAL A 146 -2.90 3.20 8.86
CA VAL A 146 -3.85 2.59 9.80
C VAL A 146 -5.26 2.87 9.32
N LEU A 147 -6.07 1.82 9.22
CA LEU A 147 -7.47 1.89 8.79
C LEU A 147 -8.41 1.88 9.99
N ALA A 148 -8.20 0.96 10.93
CA ALA A 148 -9.06 0.82 12.09
C ALA A 148 -8.33 0.22 13.29
N HIS A 149 -8.83 0.56 14.49
CA HIS A 149 -8.54 -0.17 15.73
C HIS A 149 -9.72 -1.06 16.09
N ILE A 150 -9.40 -2.31 16.42
CA ILE A 150 -10.35 -3.40 16.61
C ILE A 150 -10.19 -3.92 18.02
N LYS A 151 -11.20 -3.69 18.86
CA LYS A 151 -11.31 -4.36 20.16
C LYS A 151 -12.10 -5.64 19.98
N VAL A 152 -11.48 -6.76 20.33
CA VAL A 152 -12.11 -8.09 20.25
C VAL A 152 -12.53 -8.49 21.65
N GLY A 153 -13.84 -8.57 21.89
CA GLY A 153 -14.35 -9.12 23.15
C GLY A 153 -14.17 -10.64 23.23
N THR A 154 -14.26 -11.15 24.45
CA THR A 154 -14.16 -12.57 24.87
C THR A 154 -14.88 -13.61 23.99
N ASP A 155 -16.00 -13.26 23.35
CA ASP A 155 -16.76 -14.16 22.45
C ASP A 155 -16.48 -13.95 20.94
N ALA A 156 -15.56 -13.06 20.56
CA ALA A 156 -15.29 -12.61 19.18
C ALA A 156 -16.51 -11.96 18.45
N VAL A 157 -17.62 -11.71 19.16
CA VAL A 157 -18.88 -11.18 18.60
C VAL A 157 -18.99 -9.65 18.71
N ALA A 158 -18.46 -9.05 19.77
CA ALA A 158 -18.50 -7.59 19.96
C ALA A 158 -17.25 -6.97 19.37
N VAL A 159 -17.39 -6.40 18.17
CA VAL A 159 -16.33 -5.70 17.46
C VAL A 159 -16.73 -4.24 17.35
N THR A 160 -15.95 -3.39 18.00
CA THR A 160 -15.96 -1.97 17.68
C THR A 160 -14.78 -1.74 16.75
N ALA A 161 -15.09 -1.41 15.50
CA ALA A 161 -14.13 -0.85 14.57
C ALA A 161 -14.24 0.66 14.70
N GLU A 162 -13.19 1.27 15.25
CA GLU A 162 -13.03 2.72 15.17
C GLU A 162 -12.21 2.98 13.90
N ASP A 163 -12.92 3.38 12.83
CA ASP A 163 -12.28 3.88 11.61
C ASP A 163 -11.46 5.11 11.97
N ILE A 164 -10.20 5.14 11.56
CA ILE A 164 -9.37 6.33 11.73
C ILE A 164 -9.64 7.24 10.53
N ASP A 165 -10.58 8.17 10.71
CA ASP A 165 -10.78 9.24 9.76
C ASP A 165 -9.54 10.16 9.77
N THR A 166 -8.72 10.02 8.74
CA THR A 166 -7.57 10.87 8.45
C THR A 166 -7.83 11.80 7.25
N SER A 167 -9.07 11.81 6.72
CA SER A 167 -9.48 12.63 5.59
C SER A 167 -9.75 14.10 5.98
N GLY A 168 -9.87 14.37 7.29
CA GLY A 168 -9.99 15.72 7.85
C GLY A 168 -8.67 16.49 7.89
N ARG A 169 -8.68 17.72 7.35
CA ARG A 169 -7.59 18.71 7.46
C ARG A 169 -7.14 18.96 8.90
#